data_AF-A0A2R8F2K2-F1
#
_entry.id   AF-A0A2R8F2K2-F1
#
_cell.length_a   1.000
_cell.length_b   1.000
_cell.length_c   1.000
_cell.angle_alpha   90.00
_cell.angle_beta   90.00
_cell.angle_gamma   90.00
#
_symmetry.space_group_name_H-M   'P 1'
#
loop_
_entity.id
_entity.type
_entity.pdbx_description
1 polymer ?
#
loop_
_entity_poly.entity_id
_entity_poly.type
_entity_poly.pdbx_seq_one_letter_code
_entity_poly.pdbx_strand_id
1 'polypeptide(L)' 'MLAFLNCEHINKLLDKLDLINHSFNKRIDLDKVKKAIFYAKNIIAIKSEIQENLIICIH' A
#
# COMPACT_ATOMS: atom_id res chain seq x y z
N MET A 1 -9.95 7.07 -2.50
CA MET A 1 -9.97 6.82 -1.04
C MET A 1 -9.00 5.70 -0.67
N LEU A 2 -7.70 5.83 -1.00
CA LEU A 2 -6.61 4.94 -0.56
C LEU A 2 -5.39 5.74 -0.05
N ALA A 3 -5.44 7.08 -0.16
CA ALA A 3 -4.37 7.99 0.19
C ALA A 3 -4.09 8.12 1.71
N PHE A 4 -4.85 7.43 2.58
CA PHE A 4 -4.82 7.61 4.04
C PHE A 4 -4.28 6.41 4.85
N LEU A 5 -3.68 5.39 4.23
CA LEU A 5 -2.86 4.46 5.02
C LEU A 5 -1.54 5.15 5.37
N ASN A 6 -1.47 5.77 6.54
CA ASN A 6 -0.19 6.21 7.11
C ASN A 6 0.68 4.98 7.47
N CYS A 7 1.96 5.19 7.79
CA CYS A 7 2.88 4.10 8.15
C CYS A 7 2.43 3.30 9.38
N GLU A 8 1.76 3.93 10.34
CA GLU A 8 1.24 3.29 11.56
C GLU A 8 0.11 2.29 11.25
N HIS A 9 -0.82 2.66 10.35
CA HIS A 9 -1.89 1.78 9.90
C HIS A 9 -1.35 0.56 9.15
N ILE A 10 -0.29 0.75 8.35
CA ILE A 10 0.39 -0.35 7.65
C ILE A 10 1.08 -1.28 8.65
N ASN A 11 1.77 -0.73 9.66
CA ASN A 11 2.42 -1.55 10.69
C ASN A 11 1.40 -2.36 11.50
N LYS A 12 0.29 -1.74 11.95
CA LYS A 12 -0.80 -2.46 12.63
C LYS A 12 -1.41 -3.57 11.77
N LEU A 13 -1.45 -3.40 10.45
CA LEU A 13 -1.92 -4.44 9.53
C LEU A 13 -0.92 -5.59 9.45
N LEU A 14 0.38 -5.29 9.35
CA LEU A 14 1.45 -6.29 9.31
C LEU A 14 1.51 -7.10 10.61
N ASP A 15 1.38 -6.46 11.77
CA ASP A 15 1.36 -7.13 13.08
C ASP A 15 0.20 -8.14 13.19
N LYS A 16 -0.99 -7.76 12.73
CA LYS A 16 -2.14 -8.68 12.67
C LYS A 16 -1.90 -9.84 11.71
N LEU A 17 -1.24 -9.58 10.58
CA LEU A 17 -0.95 -10.60 9.58
C LEU A 17 0.10 -11.59 10.10
N ASP A 18 1.09 -11.12 10.86
CA ASP A 18 2.06 -11.95 11.56
C ASP A 18 1.39 -12.83 12.63
N LEU A 19 0.47 -12.26 13.41
CA LEU A 19 -0.32 -13.00 14.39
C LEU A 19 -1.13 -14.13 13.73
N ILE A 20 -1.73 -13.86 12.55
CA ILE A 20 -2.46 -14.87 11.76
C ILE A 20 -1.50 -15.93 11.21
N ASN A 21 -0.34 -15.53 10.70
CA ASN A 21 0.69 -16.46 10.24
C ASN A 21 1.08 -17.46 11.33
N HIS A 22 1.37 -16.94 12.52
CA HIS A 22 1.72 -17.77 13.67
C HIS A 22 0.53 -18.63 14.13
N SER A 23 -0.66 -18.04 14.30
CA SER A 23 -1.82 -18.75 14.87
C SER A 23 -2.39 -19.84 13.97
N PHE A 24 -2.28 -19.69 12.65
CA PHE A 24 -2.81 -20.64 11.68
C PHE A 24 -1.71 -21.42 10.95
N ASN A 25 -0.45 -21.32 11.40
CA ASN A 25 0.73 -21.88 10.76
C ASN A 25 0.77 -21.60 9.24
N LYS A 26 0.40 -20.38 8.86
CA LYS A 26 0.45 -19.91 7.48
C LYS A 26 1.82 -19.33 7.18
N ARG A 27 2.27 -19.46 5.93
CA ARG A 27 3.55 -18.94 5.44
C ARG A 27 3.37 -17.73 4.53
N ILE A 28 2.66 -16.71 5.01
CA ILE A 28 2.56 -15.45 4.26
C ILE A 28 3.89 -14.70 4.41
N ASP A 29 4.52 -14.35 3.31
CA ASP A 29 5.73 -13.55 3.31
C ASP A 29 5.39 -12.06 3.54
N LEU A 30 5.63 -11.60 4.77
CA LEU A 30 5.36 -10.22 5.19
C LEU A 30 6.17 -9.19 4.40
N ASP A 31 7.38 -9.53 3.94
CA ASP A 31 8.23 -8.62 3.16
C ASP A 31 7.65 -8.38 1.77
N LYS A 32 7.15 -9.45 1.13
CA LYS A 32 6.39 -9.33 -0.14
C LYS A 32 5.15 -8.47 0.01
N VAL A 33 4.39 -8.64 1.10
CA VAL A 33 3.19 -7.83 1.36
C VAL A 33 3.56 -6.36 1.56
N LYS A 34 4.61 -6.07 2.34
CA LYS A 34 5.09 -4.70 2.57
C LYS A 34 5.54 -4.02 1.27
N LYS A 35 6.30 -4.73 0.43
CA LYS A 35 6.71 -4.24 -0.90
C LYS A 35 5.52 -3.96 -1.81
N ALA A 36 4.54 -4.87 -1.86
CA ALA A 36 3.35 -4.70 -2.69
C ALA A 36 2.54 -3.45 -2.29
N ILE A 37 2.38 -3.22 -0.98
CA ILE A 37 1.71 -2.01 -0.44
C ILE A 37 2.49 -0.75 -0.85
N PHE A 38 3.82 -0.76 -0.74
CA PHE A 38 4.65 0.37 -1.14
C PHE A 38 4.53 0.69 -2.64
N TYR A 39 4.64 -0.32 -3.50
CA TYR A 39 4.46 -0.16 -4.95
C TYR A 39 3.06 0.36 -5.31
N ALA A 40 2.01 -0.16 -4.69
CA ALA A 40 0.64 0.31 -4.92
C ALA A 40 0.47 1.79 -4.57
N LYS A 41 1.09 2.27 -3.47
CA LYS A 41 1.07 3.69 -3.11
C LYS A 41 1.77 4.56 -4.17
N ASN A 42 2.92 4.12 -4.67
CA ASN A 42 3.66 4.85 -5.71
C ASN A 42 2.88 4.91 -7.02
N ILE A 43 2.25 3.81 -7.45
CA ILE A 43 1.41 3.79 -8.66
C ILE A 43 0.24 4.75 -8.54
N ILE A 44 -0.41 4.81 -7.36
CA ILE A 44 -1.51 5.75 -7.11
C ILE A 44 -1.01 7.20 -7.19
N ALA A 45 0.15 7.50 -6.59
CA ALA A 45 0.75 8.83 -6.64
C ALA A 45 1.07 9.27 -8.07
N ILE A 46 1.75 8.39 -8.84
CA ILE A 46 2.07 8.63 -10.25
C ILE A 46 0.80 8.83 -11.09
N LYS A 47 -0.25 8.04 -10.84
CA LYS A 47 -1.54 8.20 -11.54
C LYS A 47 -2.16 9.57 -11.25
N SER A 48 -2.12 10.04 -10.01
CA SER A 48 -2.61 11.37 -9.65
C SER A 48 -1.83 12.48 -10.35
N GLU A 49 -0.50 12.39 -10.39
CA GLU A 49 0.36 13.36 -11.07
C GLU A 49 0.12 13.40 -12.59
N ILE A 50 -0.04 12.24 -13.24
CA ILE A 50 -0.40 12.17 -14.66
C ILE A 50 -1.79 12.79 -14.90
N GLN A 51 -2.76 12.55 -14.02
CA GLN A 51 -4.09 13.14 -14.16
C GLN A 51 -4.06 14.67 -13.99
N GLU A 52 -3.31 15.19 -13.02
CA GLU A 52 -3.13 16.65 -12.85
C GLU A 52 -2.46 17.28 -14.08
N ASN A 53 -1.35 16.69 -14.56
CA ASN A 53 -0.65 17.20 -15.74
C ASN A 53 -1.52 17.13 -17.00
N LEU A 54 -2.33 16.08 -17.17
CA LEU A 54 -3.26 15.98 -18.29
C LEU A 54 -4.36 17.06 -18.20
N ILE A 55 -4.88 17.36 -17.02
CA ILE A 55 -5.89 18.41 -16.81
C ILE A 55 -5.33 19.80 -17.16
N ILE A 56 -4.08 20.08 -16.77
CA ILE A 56 -3.39 21.34 -17.08
C ILE A 56 -3.18 21.49 -18.59
N CYS A 57 -2.82 20.42 -19.30
CA CYS A 57 -2.58 20.48 -20.76
C CYS A 57 -3.84 20.67 -21.62
N ILE A 58 -5.04 20.53 -21.05
CA ILE A 58 -6.33 20.64 -21.77
C ILE A 58 -7.04 21.98 -21.49
N HIS A 59 -6.57 22.74 -20.49
CA HIS A 59 -7.03 24.11 -20.19
C HIS A 59 -6.08 25.15 -20.80
#